data_AF-A0A094ZGP9-F1
#
_entry.id   AF-A0A094ZGP9-F1
#
_cell.length_a   1.000
_cell.length_b   1.000
_cell.length_c   1.000
_cell.angle_alpha   90.00
_cell.angle_beta   90.00
_cell.angle_gamma   90.00
#
_symmetry.space_group_name_H-M   'P 1'
#
loop_
_entity.id
_entity.type
_entity.pdbx_description
1 polymer ?
#
loop_
_entity_poly.entity_id
_entity_poly.type
_entity_poly.pdbx_seq_one_letter_code
_entity_poly.pdbx_strand_id
1 'polypeptide(L)'
;MDKSVERAEGVLVYNPKTVPHGAIQLNPSEALALRLQIINSWNKPLDVLPLKFGGEAVTVATFFSSLLVTYRSRSFFNMFTRVGLALSLVPCVFLPTGIAHHCFTRFVSNQILVGPSNSMLYPDCSICLQIREALIMINVSIGGCKNCVSCLHHLLEKYADIKEYIISSEENLISVHPVYVKRVTSLLKFVGLDIKDVDNHLSVYSKDSKAESNDDIYFLPELDDNSQIDSMASKRKRLDGHLIMKRNNHCIIASELVAILPHEVECCRPHLVPGWCVAVHSEHHLSKINQYLQSFVPLPGELSHIKRIDSCRSYESKSTYVFLQIAKSSYTWLDANETLKSMVDLLQLNSSNHQFISTSPTPCWIPLHAPITRKHQLLYSFSNESQEKRFSSFKNSLNEPIILGWPSTLRACPELEELVNVGRSLSLSCFSELELKKHSLWLKRVSTLSKQVQELSDIHPQSCAGVDGPACAVIIVDPESNIALVESTTPTITSDISWLDHAALLAVSAVAKLKQNTGNQYSDSYLCTGFDAYFSLEPCLMCGMALLHNRIRRVFCCQKLVGDGAFSNTSRLHVQEQLNHRFRVFSPP
;
A
#
# COMPACT_ATOMS: atom_id res chain seq x y z
N MET A 1 18.33 -32.22 16.87
CA MET A 1 19.25 -31.89 15.77
C MET A 1 18.39 -31.18 14.74
N ASP A 2 18.46 -29.88 14.49
CA ASP A 2 19.50 -28.88 14.72
C ASP A 2 18.92 -27.54 15.20
N LYS A 3 19.80 -26.72 15.79
CA LYS A 3 19.56 -25.36 16.32
C LYS A 3 19.44 -24.31 15.19
N SER A 4 19.01 -23.12 15.61
CA SER A 4 19.04 -21.80 14.95
C SER A 4 17.95 -21.52 13.91
N VAL A 5 16.91 -20.79 14.30
CA VAL A 5 16.84 -19.31 14.25
C VAL A 5 15.56 -18.88 14.97
N GLU A 6 15.74 -18.04 15.99
CA GLU A 6 14.69 -17.36 16.73
C GLU A 6 13.80 -16.56 15.75
N ARG A 7 12.52 -16.94 15.64
CA ARG A 7 11.48 -16.01 15.18
C ARG A 7 11.00 -15.29 16.43
N ALA A 8 11.47 -14.06 16.61
CA ALA A 8 10.85 -13.11 17.52
C ALA A 8 9.43 -12.88 17.03
N GLU A 9 8.46 -13.43 17.76
CA GLU A 9 7.04 -13.17 17.57
C GLU A 9 6.75 -11.78 18.14
N GLY A 10 6.74 -10.77 17.26
CA GLY A 10 6.41 -9.40 17.65
C GLY A 10 5.01 -9.31 18.23
N VAL A 11 4.92 -8.86 19.48
CA VAL A 11 3.64 -8.73 20.20
C VAL A 11 2.92 -7.46 19.76
N LEU A 12 1.90 -7.60 18.93
CA LEU A 12 1.05 -6.51 18.43
C LEU A 12 0.16 -5.92 19.55
N VAL A 13 0.16 -4.58 19.69
CA VAL A 13 -0.71 -3.87 20.64
C VAL A 13 -2.09 -3.58 20.02
N TYR A 14 -3.05 -4.42 20.40
CA TYR A 14 -4.45 -4.17 20.74
C TYR A 14 -5.29 -3.15 19.92
N ASN A 15 -5.98 -3.65 18.89
CA ASN A 15 -7.36 -3.24 18.58
C ASN A 15 -8.28 -4.47 18.81
N PRO A 16 -9.22 -4.46 19.78
CA PRO A 16 -9.98 -5.65 20.17
C PRO A 16 -10.91 -6.21 19.08
N LYS A 17 -11.04 -5.52 17.94
CA LYS A 17 -11.92 -5.92 16.84
C LYS A 17 -11.21 -6.66 15.71
N THR A 18 -9.88 -6.63 15.63
CA THR A 18 -9.12 -7.21 14.52
C THR A 18 -7.83 -7.86 15.02
N VAL A 19 -7.92 -9.11 15.46
CA VAL A 19 -6.74 -9.93 15.75
C VAL A 19 -6.26 -10.53 14.42
N PRO A 20 -5.03 -10.27 13.97
CA PRO A 20 -4.51 -10.89 12.75
C PRO A 20 -4.42 -12.41 12.91
N HIS A 21 -4.70 -13.13 11.83
CA HIS A 21 -4.68 -14.59 11.81
C HIS A 21 -3.28 -15.11 12.21
N GLY A 22 -3.20 -15.89 13.30
CA GLY A 22 -1.95 -16.48 13.80
C GLY A 22 -1.31 -15.76 14.99
N ALA A 23 -1.88 -14.64 15.47
CA ALA A 23 -1.38 -13.97 16.67
C ALA A 23 -1.66 -14.79 17.95
N ILE A 24 -0.64 -14.96 18.79
CA ILE A 24 -0.76 -15.61 20.10
C ILE A 24 -1.21 -14.57 21.12
N GLN A 25 -2.34 -14.84 21.78
CA GLN A 25 -2.84 -13.97 22.85
C GLN A 25 -2.05 -14.25 24.13
N LEU A 26 -1.22 -13.29 24.53
CA LEU A 26 -0.46 -13.40 25.78
C LEU A 26 -1.30 -12.96 26.98
N ASN A 27 -1.14 -13.67 28.10
CA ASN A 27 -1.68 -13.21 29.37
C ASN A 27 -0.95 -11.93 29.83
N PRO A 28 -1.60 -11.03 30.58
CA PRO A 28 -0.96 -9.79 31.05
C PRO A 28 0.30 -10.04 31.90
N SER A 29 0.36 -11.17 32.61
CA SER A 29 1.54 -11.60 33.36
C SER A 29 2.69 -12.07 32.47
N GLU A 30 2.39 -12.76 31.38
CA GLU A 30 3.38 -13.24 30.39
C GLU A 30 3.93 -12.06 29.58
N ALA A 31 3.05 -11.15 29.15
CA ALA A 31 3.44 -9.91 28.47
C ALA A 31 4.35 -9.05 29.36
N LEU A 32 4.06 -8.95 30.66
CA LEU A 32 4.90 -8.23 31.60
C LEU A 32 6.27 -8.90 31.77
N ALA A 33 6.33 -10.23 31.87
CA ALA A 33 7.58 -10.97 32.01
C ALA A 33 8.50 -10.79 30.79
N LEU A 34 7.94 -10.90 29.58
CA LEU A 34 8.68 -10.65 28.32
C LEU A 34 9.18 -9.21 28.24
N ARG A 35 8.32 -8.23 28.57
CA ARG A 35 8.70 -6.80 28.57
C ARG A 35 9.80 -6.47 29.59
N LEU A 36 9.78 -7.10 30.77
CA LEU A 36 10.87 -6.98 31.74
C LEU A 36 12.17 -7.62 31.26
N GLN A 37 12.11 -8.73 30.54
CA GLN A 37 13.31 -9.30 29.89
C GLN A 37 13.91 -8.33 28.89
N ILE A 38 13.08 -7.70 28.04
CA ILE A 38 13.50 -6.67 27.07
C ILE A 38 14.17 -5.48 27.76
N ILE A 39 13.58 -4.97 28.85
CA ILE A 39 14.15 -3.86 29.65
C ILE A 39 15.52 -4.25 30.24
N ASN A 40 15.67 -5.49 30.68
CA ASN A 40 16.92 -5.97 31.26
C ASN A 40 18.02 -6.14 30.20
N SER A 41 17.67 -6.52 28.98
CA SER A 41 18.58 -6.63 27.84
C SER A 41 18.74 -5.34 27.04
N TRP A 42 18.25 -4.19 27.54
CA TRP A 42 18.25 -2.94 26.79
C TRP A 42 19.66 -2.38 26.54
N ASN A 43 19.99 -2.04 25.29
CA ASN A 43 21.32 -1.61 24.86
C ASN A 43 21.86 -0.37 25.59
N LYS A 44 20.98 0.55 25.99
CA LYS A 44 21.32 1.79 26.72
C LYS A 44 20.58 1.85 28.05
N PRO A 45 21.19 1.41 29.16
CA PRO A 45 20.49 1.29 30.45
C PRO A 45 20.00 2.64 31.00
N LEU A 46 20.56 3.76 30.55
CA LEU A 46 20.14 5.11 30.96
C LEU A 46 18.74 5.48 30.44
N ASP A 47 18.34 4.97 29.28
CA ASP A 47 17.05 5.33 28.66
C ASP A 47 15.87 4.72 29.41
N VAL A 48 16.09 3.56 30.04
CA VAL A 48 15.09 2.79 30.80
C VAL A 48 15.34 2.83 32.31
N LEU A 49 16.20 3.74 32.78
CA LEU A 49 16.60 3.82 34.19
C LEU A 49 15.42 3.92 35.16
N PRO A 50 14.37 4.75 34.89
CA PRO A 50 13.19 4.80 35.75
C PRO A 50 12.38 3.50 35.78
N LEU A 51 12.39 2.72 34.70
CA LEU A 51 11.65 1.45 34.61
C LEU A 51 12.44 0.29 35.23
N LYS A 52 13.77 0.34 35.13
CA LYS A 52 14.68 -0.67 35.69
C LYS A 52 14.88 -0.53 37.19
N PHE A 53 15.09 0.69 37.68
CA PHE A 53 15.44 0.96 39.07
C PHE A 53 14.41 1.80 39.83
N GLY A 54 13.34 2.27 39.19
CA GLY A 54 12.37 3.18 39.84
C GLY A 54 11.71 2.59 41.08
N GLY A 55 11.32 1.30 41.02
CA GLY A 55 10.70 0.62 42.16
C GLY A 55 11.65 0.53 43.36
N GLU A 56 12.93 0.20 43.12
CA GLU A 56 13.96 0.14 44.16
C GLU A 56 14.32 1.53 44.68
N ALA A 57 14.51 2.51 43.79
CA ALA A 57 14.83 3.89 44.16
C ALA A 57 13.73 4.51 45.04
N VAL A 58 12.45 4.31 44.70
CA VAL A 58 11.32 4.76 45.52
C VAL A 58 11.31 4.08 46.89
N THR A 59 11.61 2.77 46.97
CA THR A 59 11.69 2.08 48.27
C THR A 59 12.81 2.62 49.15
N VAL A 60 14.00 2.85 48.59
CA VAL A 60 15.15 3.36 49.32
C VAL A 60 14.88 4.78 49.80
N ALA A 61 14.38 5.66 48.92
CA ALA A 61 14.05 7.04 49.26
C ALA A 61 12.99 7.12 50.37
N THR A 62 11.90 6.35 50.24
CA THR A 62 10.82 6.33 51.25
C THR A 62 11.29 5.72 52.57
N PHE A 63 12.17 4.72 52.54
CA PHE A 63 12.74 4.12 53.75
C PHE A 63 13.58 5.14 54.52
N PHE A 64 14.52 5.81 53.85
CA PHE A 64 15.38 6.79 54.51
C PHE A 64 14.60 8.03 54.96
N SER A 65 13.64 8.52 54.17
CA SER A 65 12.81 9.66 54.57
C SER A 65 11.96 9.33 55.80
N SER A 66 11.30 8.16 55.80
CA SER A 66 10.49 7.72 56.93
C SER A 66 11.33 7.45 58.17
N LEU A 67 12.52 6.87 58.01
CA LEU A 67 13.46 6.64 59.10
C LEU A 67 13.93 7.96 59.72
N LEU A 68 14.30 8.95 58.89
CA LEU A 68 14.74 10.26 59.35
C LEU A 68 13.63 11.02 60.08
N VAL A 69 12.41 11.01 59.52
CA VAL A 69 11.24 11.65 60.15
C VAL A 69 10.91 10.97 61.47
N THR A 70 10.93 9.64 61.52
CA THR A 70 10.67 8.87 62.76
C THR A 70 11.76 9.11 63.79
N TYR A 71 13.03 9.19 63.38
CA TYR A 71 14.13 9.50 64.29
C TYR A 71 14.01 10.90 64.89
N ARG A 72 13.74 11.91 64.06
CA ARG A 72 13.56 13.29 64.51
C ARG A 72 12.36 13.46 65.43
N SER A 73 11.21 12.86 65.08
CA SER A 73 10.01 12.95 65.93
C SER A 73 10.23 12.29 67.28
N ARG A 74 10.87 11.11 67.32
CA ARG A 74 11.19 10.43 68.58
C ARG A 74 12.19 11.18 69.43
N SER A 75 13.19 11.82 68.81
CA SER A 75 14.14 12.70 69.50
C SER A 75 13.43 13.93 70.08
N PHE A 76 12.44 14.48 69.39
CA PHE A 76 11.66 15.63 69.87
C PHE A 76 10.79 15.27 71.08
N PHE A 77 10.16 14.09 71.07
CA PHE A 77 9.29 13.61 72.16
C PHE A 77 10.03 12.79 73.24
N ASN A 78 11.37 12.70 73.20
CA ASN A 78 12.19 11.92 74.15
C ASN A 78 11.80 10.43 74.30
N MET A 79 11.39 9.79 73.20
CA MET A 79 10.94 8.39 73.20
C MET A 79 12.11 7.42 72.94
N PHE A 80 12.81 6.97 73.98
CA PHE A 80 14.03 6.14 73.87
C PHE A 80 13.87 4.65 74.23
N THR A 81 12.65 4.17 74.48
CA THR A 81 12.43 2.75 74.83
C THR A 81 12.63 1.82 73.63
N ARG A 82 13.38 0.72 73.82
CA ARG A 82 13.67 -0.28 72.76
C ARG A 82 12.42 -0.93 72.18
N VAL A 83 11.44 -1.25 73.03
CA VAL A 83 10.15 -1.85 72.61
C VAL A 83 9.31 -0.84 71.81
N GLY A 84 9.29 0.42 72.25
CA GLY A 84 8.60 1.49 71.53
C GLY A 84 9.25 1.85 70.19
N LEU A 85 10.56 1.63 70.04
CA LEU A 85 11.26 1.81 68.76
C LEU A 85 10.76 0.80 67.72
N ALA A 86 10.79 -0.49 68.05
CA ALA A 86 10.32 -1.56 67.17
C ALA A 86 8.84 -1.37 66.76
N LEU A 87 7.98 -1.03 67.72
CA LEU A 87 6.55 -0.77 67.45
C LEU A 87 6.31 0.46 66.58
N SER A 88 7.18 1.47 66.62
CA SER A 88 7.06 2.65 65.75
C SER A 88 7.61 2.44 64.34
N LEU A 89 8.63 1.58 64.17
CA LEU A 89 9.24 1.33 62.87
C LEU A 89 8.30 0.60 61.90
N VAL A 90 7.45 -0.30 62.41
CA VAL A 90 6.49 -1.06 61.59
C VAL A 90 5.50 -0.14 60.85
N PRO A 91 4.67 0.67 61.53
CA PRO A 91 3.69 1.52 60.86
C PRO A 91 4.31 2.76 60.20
N CYS A 92 5.44 3.27 60.70
CA CYS A 92 5.99 4.53 60.21
C CYS A 92 7.07 4.36 59.13
N VAL A 93 7.74 3.21 59.06
CA VAL A 93 8.84 2.96 58.10
C VAL A 93 8.51 1.80 57.17
N PHE A 94 8.21 0.60 57.70
CA PHE A 94 8.00 -0.59 56.86
C PHE A 94 6.67 -0.57 56.09
N LEU A 95 5.59 -0.09 56.71
CA LEU A 95 4.30 0.00 56.04
C LEU A 95 4.28 1.05 54.91
N PRO A 96 4.78 2.29 55.09
CA PRO A 96 4.83 3.27 54.01
C PRO A 96 5.76 2.87 52.86
N THR A 97 6.89 2.19 53.15
CA THR A 97 7.80 1.67 52.12
C THR A 97 7.16 0.57 51.27
N GLY A 98 6.48 -0.39 51.91
CA GLY A 98 5.74 -1.44 51.20
C GLY A 98 4.60 -0.87 50.34
N ILE A 99 3.83 0.08 50.87
CA ILE A 99 2.76 0.76 50.13
C ILE A 99 3.33 1.55 48.95
N ALA A 100 4.42 2.29 49.14
CA ALA A 100 5.05 3.06 48.07
C ALA A 100 5.54 2.16 46.91
N HIS A 101 6.17 1.03 47.24
CA HIS A 101 6.59 0.05 46.24
C HIS A 101 5.41 -0.53 45.46
N HIS A 102 4.35 -0.93 46.18
CA HIS A 102 3.16 -1.52 45.57
C HIS A 102 2.43 -0.51 44.67
N CYS A 103 2.26 0.73 45.14
CA CYS A 103 1.65 1.80 44.38
C CYS A 103 2.46 2.13 43.11
N PHE A 104 3.78 2.24 43.22
CA PHE A 104 4.64 2.50 42.06
C PHE A 104 4.53 1.37 41.02
N THR A 105 4.62 0.11 41.46
CA THR A 105 4.53 -1.05 40.57
C THR A 105 3.18 -1.11 39.88
N ARG A 106 2.08 -0.93 40.62
CA ARG A 106 0.72 -1.08 40.09
C ARG A 106 0.28 0.09 39.21
N PHE A 107 0.53 1.32 39.63
CA PHE A 107 0.01 2.51 38.95
C PHE A 107 0.99 3.12 37.96
N VAL A 108 2.30 2.91 38.12
CA VAL A 108 3.30 3.47 37.20
C VAL A 108 3.84 2.38 36.28
N SER A 109 4.50 1.36 36.83
CA SER A 109 5.17 0.33 36.02
C SER A 109 4.17 -0.49 35.18
N ASN A 110 3.15 -1.08 35.81
CA ASN A 110 2.18 -1.92 35.10
C ASN A 110 1.33 -1.13 34.10
N GLN A 111 0.99 0.13 34.41
CA GLN A 111 0.24 0.98 33.49
C GLN A 111 1.08 1.34 32.25
N ILE A 112 2.37 1.62 32.42
CA ILE A 112 3.28 1.90 31.30
C ILE A 112 3.57 0.62 30.51
N LEU A 113 3.75 -0.52 31.18
CA LEU A 113 4.14 -1.75 30.49
C LEU A 113 2.97 -2.52 29.89
N VAL A 114 1.80 -2.57 30.53
CA VAL A 114 0.67 -3.43 30.13
C VAL A 114 -0.60 -2.63 29.82
N GLY A 115 -0.68 -1.35 30.22
CA GLY A 115 -1.86 -0.52 29.99
C GLY A 115 -2.19 -0.31 28.51
N PRO A 116 -3.47 -0.10 28.18
CA PRO A 116 -3.88 0.25 26.82
C PRO A 116 -3.23 1.58 26.39
N SER A 117 -2.87 1.67 25.11
CA SER A 117 -2.42 2.94 24.51
C SER A 117 -3.60 3.91 24.49
N ASN A 118 -3.62 4.87 25.41
CA ASN A 118 -4.69 5.85 25.51
C ASN A 118 -4.42 7.01 24.53
N SER A 119 -4.84 6.87 23.28
CA SER A 119 -4.65 7.89 22.23
C SER A 119 -5.33 9.25 22.52
N MET A 120 -6.22 9.33 23.51
CA MET A 120 -7.10 10.49 23.70
C MET A 120 -6.65 11.52 24.73
N LEU A 121 -5.67 11.24 25.61
CA LEU A 121 -5.25 12.21 26.64
C LEU A 121 -3.75 12.44 26.74
N TYR A 122 -2.90 11.46 26.43
CA TYR A 122 -1.45 11.63 26.34
C TYR A 122 -0.87 10.65 25.31
N PRO A 123 -0.14 11.12 24.28
CA PRO A 123 0.53 10.21 23.36
C PRO A 123 1.58 9.39 24.12
N ASP A 124 1.59 8.08 23.90
CA ASP A 124 2.58 7.19 24.50
C ASP A 124 4.00 7.61 24.08
N CYS A 125 4.95 7.54 25.03
CA CYS A 125 6.34 7.89 24.76
C CYS A 125 7.00 6.86 23.81
N SER A 126 8.02 7.26 23.03
CA SER A 126 8.67 6.33 22.08
C SER A 126 9.27 5.09 22.78
N ILE A 127 9.87 5.29 23.96
CA ILE A 127 10.42 4.20 24.79
C ILE A 127 9.29 3.25 25.21
N CYS A 128 8.13 3.79 25.55
CA CYS A 128 6.94 3.04 25.94
C CYS A 128 6.43 2.19 24.76
N LEU A 129 6.37 2.76 23.55
CA LEU A 129 5.97 2.05 22.33
C LEU A 129 6.98 0.97 21.91
N GLN A 130 8.28 1.26 21.99
CA GLN A 130 9.35 0.31 21.67
C GLN A 130 9.40 -0.85 22.67
N ILE A 131 9.29 -0.58 23.98
CA ILE A 131 9.20 -1.63 25.01
C ILE A 131 7.95 -2.49 24.82
N ARG A 132 6.87 -1.90 24.29
CA ARG A 132 5.64 -2.63 23.99
C ARG A 132 5.69 -3.41 22.67
N GLU A 133 6.78 -3.28 21.88
CA GLU A 133 6.90 -3.77 20.50
C GLU A 133 5.70 -3.37 19.63
N ALA A 134 5.14 -2.20 19.88
CA ALA A 134 3.95 -1.73 19.20
C ALA A 134 4.31 -1.28 17.77
N LEU A 135 3.74 -1.92 16.77
CA LEU A 135 3.82 -1.44 15.39
C LEU A 135 2.88 -0.24 15.20
N ILE A 136 3.39 0.82 14.58
CA ILE A 136 2.58 1.97 14.17
C ILE A 136 1.99 1.69 12.79
N MET A 137 0.67 1.85 12.68
CA MET A 137 -0.06 1.73 11.43
C MET A 137 0.00 3.06 10.66
N ILE A 138 0.57 3.03 9.45
CA ILE A 138 0.58 4.14 8.50
C ILE A 138 -0.47 3.84 7.45
N ASN A 139 -1.46 4.71 7.29
CA ASN A 139 -2.47 4.57 6.26
C ASN A 139 -1.97 5.16 4.93
N VAL A 140 -1.80 4.27 3.96
CA VAL A 140 -1.21 4.56 2.65
C VAL A 140 -2.18 4.13 1.57
N SER A 141 -2.62 5.06 0.74
CA SER A 141 -3.57 4.81 -0.34
C SER A 141 -2.99 3.94 -1.49
N ILE A 142 -2.70 2.66 -1.27
CA ILE A 142 -2.07 1.77 -2.27
C ILE A 142 -3.02 1.46 -3.44
N GLY A 143 -4.33 1.50 -3.20
CA GLY A 143 -5.35 1.38 -4.24
C GLY A 143 -5.36 0.02 -4.94
N GLY A 144 -4.92 -1.04 -4.24
CA GLY A 144 -4.94 -2.42 -4.75
C GLY A 144 -3.91 -2.78 -5.81
N CYS A 145 -2.98 -1.89 -6.20
CA CYS A 145 -1.98 -2.18 -7.21
C CYS A 145 -0.86 -3.11 -6.69
N LYS A 146 -0.75 -4.33 -7.25
CA LYS A 146 0.32 -5.28 -6.90
C LYS A 146 1.74 -4.73 -7.13
N ASN A 147 1.93 -3.96 -8.20
CA ASN A 147 3.24 -3.35 -8.50
C ASN A 147 3.63 -2.29 -7.46
N CYS A 148 2.66 -1.56 -6.89
CA CYS A 148 2.92 -0.65 -5.76
C CYS A 148 3.34 -1.42 -4.52
N VAL A 149 2.64 -2.52 -4.20
CA VAL A 149 2.97 -3.36 -3.03
C VAL A 149 4.36 -3.96 -3.17
N SER A 150 4.70 -4.53 -4.33
CA SER A 150 6.05 -5.07 -4.58
C SER A 150 7.14 -3.99 -4.51
N CYS A 151 6.88 -2.80 -5.04
CA CYS A 151 7.77 -1.65 -4.89
C CYS A 151 8.00 -1.27 -3.42
N LEU A 152 6.95 -1.32 -2.59
CA LEU A 152 7.04 -1.06 -1.15
C LEU A 152 7.87 -2.13 -0.44
N HIS A 153 7.66 -3.41 -0.74
CA HIS A 153 8.53 -4.48 -0.23
C HIS A 153 9.99 -4.25 -0.62
N HIS A 154 10.27 -3.89 -1.87
CA HIS A 154 11.65 -3.59 -2.31
C HIS A 154 12.24 -2.39 -1.54
N LEU A 155 11.46 -1.32 -1.33
CA LEU A 155 11.92 -0.13 -0.62
C LEU A 155 12.19 -0.40 0.86
N LEU A 156 11.32 -1.13 1.54
CA LEU A 156 11.44 -1.40 2.97
C LEU A 156 12.48 -2.48 3.26
N GLU A 157 12.47 -3.58 2.50
CA GLU A 157 13.33 -4.73 2.77
C GLU A 157 14.71 -4.60 2.11
N LYS A 158 14.76 -4.34 0.80
CA LYS A 158 16.05 -4.37 0.06
C LYS A 158 16.83 -3.07 0.19
N TYR A 159 16.15 -1.92 0.21
CA TYR A 159 16.81 -0.62 0.33
C TYR A 159 16.94 -0.18 1.79
N ALA A 160 15.84 -0.14 2.55
CA ALA A 160 15.86 0.34 3.92
C ALA A 160 16.35 -0.68 4.96
N ASP A 161 16.48 -1.96 4.59
CA ASP A 161 16.90 -3.08 5.45
C ASP A 161 16.02 -3.25 6.71
N ILE A 162 14.72 -2.98 6.57
CA ILE A 162 13.72 -3.13 7.63
C ILE A 162 13.18 -4.56 7.57
N LYS A 163 13.49 -5.37 8.59
CA LYS A 163 13.07 -6.78 8.65
C LYS A 163 11.65 -6.99 9.18
N GLU A 164 11.17 -6.07 10.01
CA GLU A 164 9.87 -6.17 10.69
C GLU A 164 8.89 -5.14 10.14
N TYR A 165 8.05 -5.56 9.19
CA TYR A 165 6.96 -4.76 8.64
C TYR A 165 5.82 -5.65 8.14
N ILE A 166 4.59 -5.14 8.16
CA ILE A 166 3.41 -5.82 7.60
C ILE A 166 2.73 -4.84 6.66
N ILE A 167 2.45 -5.28 5.43
CA ILE A 167 1.69 -4.51 4.45
C ILE A 167 0.34 -5.21 4.26
N SER A 168 -0.74 -4.53 4.63
CA SER A 168 -2.10 -4.94 4.28
C SER A 168 -2.56 -4.17 3.05
N SER A 169 -2.58 -4.85 1.90
CA SER A 169 -3.01 -4.25 0.63
C SER A 169 -4.52 -3.98 0.57
N GLU A 170 -5.32 -4.76 1.31
CA GLU A 170 -6.78 -4.61 1.38
C GLU A 170 -7.17 -3.39 2.22
N GLU A 171 -6.54 -3.25 3.38
CA GLU A 171 -6.80 -2.17 4.33
C GLU A 171 -6.03 -0.90 4.01
N ASN A 172 -5.12 -0.92 3.02
CA ASN A 172 -4.24 0.22 2.69
C ASN A 172 -3.39 0.65 3.91
N LEU A 173 -2.91 -0.33 4.70
CA LEU A 173 -2.18 -0.08 5.94
C LEU A 173 -0.78 -0.68 5.89
N ILE A 174 0.20 0.07 6.39
CA ILE A 174 1.58 -0.37 6.57
C ILE A 174 1.92 -0.30 8.05
N SER A 175 2.18 -1.44 8.70
CA SER A 175 2.60 -1.48 10.10
C SER A 175 4.13 -1.54 10.19
N VAL A 176 4.75 -0.57 10.88
CA VAL A 176 6.21 -0.51 11.03
C VAL A 176 6.58 -0.14 12.46
N HIS A 177 7.73 -0.63 12.91
CA HIS A 177 8.28 -0.27 14.22
C HIS A 177 8.52 1.26 14.35
N PRO A 178 8.25 1.89 15.51
CA PRO A 178 8.30 3.34 15.70
C PRO A 178 9.61 4.01 15.29
N VAL A 179 10.74 3.32 15.44
CA VAL A 179 12.08 3.81 15.08
C VAL A 179 12.17 4.19 13.60
N TYR A 180 11.48 3.48 12.72
CA TYR A 180 11.59 3.66 11.27
C TYR A 180 10.49 4.56 10.69
N VAL A 181 9.53 5.02 11.48
CA VAL A 181 8.35 5.76 10.97
C VAL A 181 8.73 7.04 10.23
N LYS A 182 9.67 7.84 10.76
CA LYS A 182 10.12 9.08 10.08
C LYS A 182 10.79 8.78 8.73
N ARG A 183 11.64 7.75 8.70
CA ARG A 183 12.35 7.31 7.50
C ARG A 183 11.38 6.79 6.45
N VAL A 184 10.48 5.89 6.84
CA VAL A 184 9.46 5.30 5.97
C VAL A 184 8.49 6.37 5.45
N THR A 185 7.99 7.26 6.31
CA THR A 185 7.10 8.35 5.86
C THR A 185 7.79 9.29 4.87
N SER A 186 9.09 9.58 5.04
CA SER A 186 9.86 10.39 4.10
C SER A 186 10.01 9.72 2.73
N LEU A 187 10.34 8.42 2.72
CA LEU A 187 10.41 7.61 1.49
C LEU A 187 9.05 7.52 0.79
N LEU A 188 7.98 7.27 1.53
CA LEU A 188 6.62 7.17 1.00
C LEU A 188 6.13 8.50 0.39
N LYS A 189 6.40 9.63 1.08
CA LYS A 189 6.10 10.97 0.57
C LYS A 189 6.84 11.26 -0.74
N PHE A 190 8.12 10.90 -0.81
CA PHE A 190 8.93 11.10 -2.01
C PHE A 190 8.42 10.28 -3.21
N VAL A 191 8.06 9.01 -2.99
CA VAL A 191 7.48 8.13 -4.01
C VAL A 191 6.07 8.59 -4.47
N GLY A 192 5.47 9.56 -3.76
CA GLY A 192 4.19 10.16 -4.11
C GLY A 192 2.99 9.33 -3.66
N LEU A 193 3.13 8.60 -2.54
CA LEU A 193 2.02 7.91 -1.91
C LEU A 193 1.30 8.87 -0.95
N ASP A 194 -0.01 9.03 -1.14
CA ASP A 194 -0.83 9.85 -0.24
C ASP A 194 -0.98 9.12 1.08
N ILE A 195 -0.34 9.67 2.11
CA ILE A 195 -0.48 9.25 3.49
C ILE A 195 -1.66 10.00 4.06
N LYS A 196 -2.72 9.28 4.42
CA LYS A 196 -3.88 9.85 5.12
C LYS A 196 -3.63 9.65 6.61
N ASP A 197 -3.69 10.71 7.39
CA ASP A 197 -3.61 10.68 8.85
C ASP A 197 -2.37 9.92 9.37
N VAL A 198 -1.20 10.54 9.25
CA VAL A 198 -0.25 10.40 10.37
C VAL A 198 -0.78 11.37 11.40
N ASP A 199 -1.23 10.89 12.56
CA ASP A 199 -1.59 11.76 13.66
C ASP A 199 -0.43 12.75 13.89
N ASN A 200 -0.61 13.99 13.43
CA ASN A 200 0.35 15.09 13.58
C ASN A 200 0.58 15.45 15.08
N HIS A 201 -0.07 14.73 16.00
CA HIS A 201 0.15 14.76 17.43
C HIS A 201 1.33 13.92 17.91
N LEU A 202 1.97 13.13 17.04
CA LEU A 202 3.29 12.56 17.32
C LEU A 202 4.36 13.63 17.07
N SER A 203 4.56 14.47 18.08
CA SER A 203 5.66 15.43 18.11
C SER A 203 6.99 14.72 17.85
N VAL A 204 7.51 14.97 16.65
CA VAL A 204 8.92 15.12 16.28
C VAL A 204 9.89 14.49 17.27
N TYR A 205 10.27 13.23 17.02
CA TYR A 205 11.51 12.70 17.55
C TYR A 205 12.67 13.18 16.68
N SER A 206 13.32 14.24 17.15
CA SER A 206 14.67 14.66 16.78
C SER A 206 15.64 14.13 17.83
N LYS A 207 16.00 12.84 17.73
CA LYS A 207 17.30 12.40 18.25
C LYS A 207 17.66 11.04 17.68
N ASP A 208 18.58 11.14 16.75
CA ASP A 208 19.14 10.09 15.93
C ASP A 208 19.72 8.97 16.78
N SER A 209 19.35 7.74 16.43
CA SER A 209 20.12 6.58 16.82
C SER A 209 20.24 5.61 15.65
N LYS A 210 21.33 5.80 14.89
CA LYS A 210 22.01 4.76 14.09
C LYS A 210 21.23 4.03 12.98
N ALA A 211 20.02 4.45 12.64
CA ALA A 211 19.20 3.86 11.57
C ALA A 211 19.21 4.66 10.25
N GLU A 212 20.01 5.72 10.17
CA GLU A 212 20.34 6.39 8.92
C GLU A 212 21.32 5.48 8.17
N SER A 213 20.82 4.75 7.17
CA SER A 213 21.71 4.26 6.13
C SER A 213 22.32 5.48 5.45
N ASN A 214 23.64 5.52 5.33
CA ASN A 214 24.43 6.64 4.78
C ASN A 214 23.91 7.19 3.44
N ASP A 215 23.15 6.38 2.68
CA ASP A 215 22.78 6.72 1.31
C ASP A 215 21.49 7.56 1.19
N ASP A 216 20.66 7.63 2.24
CA ASP A 216 19.40 8.41 2.22
C ASP A 216 19.65 9.90 1.93
N ILE A 217 20.82 10.40 2.34
CA ILE A 217 21.34 11.75 2.08
C ILE A 217 21.33 12.06 0.56
N TYR A 218 21.64 11.07 -0.28
CA TYR A 218 21.72 11.26 -1.73
C TYR A 218 20.35 11.14 -2.43
N PHE A 219 19.43 10.35 -1.88
CA PHE A 219 18.16 10.03 -2.52
C PHE A 219 16.98 10.90 -2.08
N LEU A 220 17.08 11.58 -0.94
CA LEU A 220 16.02 12.42 -0.37
C LEU A 220 16.42 13.92 -0.39
N PRO A 221 15.48 14.82 -0.68
CA PRO A 221 15.68 16.27 -0.51
C PRO A 221 15.68 16.66 0.97
N GLU A 222 16.36 17.76 1.33
CA GLU A 222 16.23 18.36 2.66
C GLU A 222 14.78 18.77 2.90
N LEU A 223 14.19 18.22 3.97
CA LEU A 223 12.81 18.50 4.37
C LEU A 223 12.78 19.85 5.10
N ASP A 224 12.56 20.95 4.37
CA ASP A 224 12.13 22.19 5.00
C ASP A 224 10.70 22.00 5.52
N ASP A 225 10.53 21.96 6.84
CA ASP A 225 9.26 21.75 7.56
C ASP A 225 8.14 22.75 7.17
N ASN A 226 8.47 23.83 6.45
CA ASN A 226 7.54 24.85 5.97
C ASN A 226 7.41 24.96 4.45
N SER A 227 8.20 24.19 3.69
CA SER A 227 7.89 24.01 2.28
C SER A 227 6.82 22.93 2.20
N GLN A 228 5.63 23.30 1.72
CA GLN A 228 4.86 22.31 0.98
C GLN A 228 5.81 21.85 -0.12
N ILE A 229 6.51 20.72 0.09
CA ILE A 229 6.84 19.86 -1.04
C ILE A 229 5.48 19.74 -1.69
N ASP A 230 5.34 20.40 -2.85
CA ASP A 230 4.27 20.12 -3.78
C ASP A 230 4.45 18.63 -4.02
N SER A 231 3.77 17.86 -3.18
CA SER A 231 3.78 16.43 -3.20
C SER A 231 3.52 16.08 -4.65
N MET A 232 4.07 14.98 -5.15
CA MET A 232 3.64 14.48 -6.46
C MET A 232 2.09 14.34 -6.56
N ALA A 233 1.40 14.45 -5.42
CA ALA A 233 -0.03 14.50 -5.21
C ALA A 233 -0.74 15.88 -5.32
N SER A 234 -0.06 17.03 -5.25
CA SER A 234 -0.73 18.33 -5.37
C SER A 234 -0.86 18.75 -6.84
N LYS A 235 -2.08 18.63 -7.39
CA LYS A 235 -2.48 19.00 -8.76
C LYS A 235 -2.01 18.10 -9.90
N ARG A 236 -1.91 16.78 -9.69
CA ARG A 236 -2.31 15.88 -10.80
C ARG A 236 -3.82 16.03 -10.97
N LYS A 237 -4.25 17.08 -11.69
CA LYS A 237 -5.37 16.90 -12.61
C LYS A 237 -5.10 15.55 -13.24
N ARG A 238 -6.01 14.58 -13.06
CA ARG A 238 -6.05 13.39 -13.90
C ARG A 238 -5.64 13.88 -15.28
N LEU A 239 -4.62 13.27 -15.87
CA LEU A 239 -4.17 13.60 -17.21
C LEU A 239 -5.23 13.13 -18.23
N ASP A 240 -6.50 13.42 -17.95
CA ASP A 240 -7.64 13.48 -18.83
C ASP A 240 -7.68 14.93 -19.32
N GLY A 241 -6.63 15.30 -20.05
CA GLY A 241 -6.60 16.49 -20.88
C GLY A 241 -7.42 16.28 -22.16
N HIS A 242 -8.60 15.68 -22.05
CA HIS A 242 -9.71 15.71 -22.99
C HIS A 242 -10.92 15.04 -22.31
N LEU A 243 -12.00 15.81 -22.18
CA LEU A 243 -13.30 15.47 -21.60
C LEU A 243 -13.30 15.31 -20.07
N ILE A 244 -13.74 16.37 -19.39
CA ILE A 244 -14.34 16.28 -18.05
C ILE A 244 -15.57 15.36 -18.20
N MET A 245 -15.38 14.05 -18.01
CA MET A 245 -16.51 13.14 -17.87
C MET A 245 -17.22 13.54 -16.58
N LYS A 246 -18.47 14.01 -16.71
CA LYS A 246 -19.36 14.18 -15.56
C LYS A 246 -19.39 12.83 -14.83
N ARG A 247 -19.06 12.84 -13.53
CA ARG A 247 -19.23 11.67 -12.65
C ARG A 247 -20.72 11.41 -12.46
N ASN A 248 -21.37 10.88 -13.48
CA ASN A 248 -22.69 10.30 -13.36
C ASN A 248 -22.48 8.87 -12.89
N ASN A 249 -22.92 8.57 -11.67
CA ASN A 249 -22.85 7.20 -11.12
C ASN A 249 -23.77 6.22 -11.88
N HIS A 250 -24.61 6.72 -12.77
CA HIS A 250 -25.52 5.97 -13.62
C HIS A 250 -25.26 6.31 -15.09
N CYS A 251 -24.72 5.36 -15.85
CA CYS A 251 -24.51 5.49 -17.28
C CYS A 251 -25.44 4.53 -18.03
N ILE A 252 -26.18 5.09 -18.99
CA ILE A 252 -27.08 4.35 -19.88
C ILE A 252 -26.52 4.32 -21.31
N ILE A 253 -25.55 5.18 -21.61
CA ILE A 253 -24.93 5.32 -22.92
C ILE A 253 -23.63 4.52 -22.92
N ALA A 254 -23.50 3.56 -23.84
CA ALA A 254 -22.35 2.66 -23.89
C ALA A 254 -21.03 3.39 -24.18
N SER A 255 -21.04 4.53 -24.88
CA SER A 255 -19.85 5.34 -25.16
C SER A 255 -19.25 6.00 -23.92
N GLU A 256 -20.01 6.10 -22.81
CA GLU A 256 -19.54 6.64 -21.54
C GLU A 256 -18.99 5.55 -20.61
N LEU A 257 -19.15 4.27 -20.96
CA LEU A 257 -18.59 3.17 -20.19
C LEU A 257 -17.08 3.09 -20.40
N VAL A 258 -16.38 2.71 -19.35
CA VAL A 258 -14.93 2.43 -19.34
C VAL A 258 -14.74 0.96 -19.02
N ALA A 259 -13.75 0.32 -19.66
CA ALA A 259 -13.36 -1.03 -19.32
C ALA A 259 -12.74 -1.05 -17.91
N ILE A 260 -13.23 -1.93 -17.03
CA ILE A 260 -12.61 -2.17 -15.73
C ILE A 260 -11.41 -3.08 -15.95
N LEU A 261 -10.21 -2.55 -15.73
CA LEU A 261 -8.96 -3.26 -15.97
C LEU A 261 -8.37 -3.76 -14.64
N PRO A 262 -7.27 -4.53 -14.64
CA PRO A 262 -6.52 -4.79 -13.42
C PRO A 262 -5.98 -3.50 -12.78
N HIS A 263 -5.83 -3.48 -11.45
CA HIS A 263 -5.37 -2.29 -10.71
C HIS A 263 -3.99 -1.83 -11.19
N GLU A 264 -3.13 -2.75 -11.62
CA GLU A 264 -1.79 -2.45 -12.14
C GLU A 264 -1.84 -1.64 -13.44
N VAL A 265 -2.86 -1.89 -14.27
CA VAL A 265 -3.05 -1.22 -15.56
C VAL A 265 -3.57 0.21 -15.38
N GLU A 266 -4.50 0.41 -14.45
CA GLU A 266 -5.07 1.73 -14.15
C GLU A 266 -4.15 2.60 -13.28
N CYS A 267 -3.19 2.00 -12.59
CA CYS A 267 -2.29 2.70 -11.70
C CYS A 267 -1.53 3.81 -12.44
N CYS A 268 -1.60 5.03 -11.91
CA CYS A 268 -0.91 6.21 -12.45
C CYS A 268 0.39 6.53 -11.70
N ARG A 269 0.97 5.55 -10.98
CA ARG A 269 2.20 5.73 -10.21
C ARG A 269 3.40 5.14 -10.94
N PRO A 270 4.59 5.76 -10.81
CA PRO A 270 5.79 5.34 -11.53
C PRO A 270 6.49 4.10 -10.94
N HIS A 271 6.06 3.60 -9.77
CA HIS A 271 6.66 2.44 -9.08
C HIS A 271 8.19 2.55 -8.93
N LEU A 272 8.65 3.67 -8.37
CA LEU A 272 10.05 4.04 -8.34
C LEU A 272 10.83 3.38 -7.20
N VAL A 273 12.05 2.95 -7.51
CA VAL A 273 13.05 2.39 -6.59
C VAL A 273 14.39 3.13 -6.78
N PRO A 274 15.16 3.39 -5.71
CA PRO A 274 16.44 4.07 -5.80
C PRO A 274 17.52 3.22 -6.49
N GLY A 275 18.42 3.87 -7.21
CA GLY A 275 19.55 3.26 -7.91
C GLY A 275 20.64 4.26 -8.26
N TRP A 276 21.77 3.75 -8.74
CA TRP A 276 22.94 4.54 -9.08
C TRP A 276 23.15 4.61 -10.59
N CYS A 277 23.47 5.80 -11.10
CA CYS A 277 23.80 6.03 -12.50
C CYS A 277 25.04 6.93 -12.62
N VAL A 278 25.56 7.08 -13.84
CA VAL A 278 26.75 7.86 -14.12
C VAL A 278 26.55 8.67 -15.40
N ALA A 279 26.96 9.94 -15.38
CA ALA A 279 26.99 10.77 -16.58
C ALA A 279 28.24 10.46 -17.44
N VAL A 280 28.02 10.22 -18.74
CA VAL A 280 29.05 9.98 -19.74
C VAL A 280 28.97 11.06 -20.81
N HIS A 281 30.07 11.75 -21.09
CA HIS A 281 30.14 12.91 -21.99
C HIS A 281 30.57 12.55 -23.43
N SER A 282 30.90 11.28 -23.72
CA SER A 282 31.30 10.83 -25.06
C SER A 282 30.53 9.61 -25.54
N GLU A 283 29.89 9.78 -26.71
CA GLU A 283 29.11 8.74 -27.39
C GLU A 283 29.97 7.53 -27.82
N HIS A 284 31.27 7.75 -28.11
CA HIS A 284 32.16 6.70 -28.65
C HIS A 284 32.51 5.59 -27.65
N HIS A 285 32.35 5.84 -26.35
CA HIS A 285 32.69 4.86 -25.30
C HIS A 285 31.46 4.13 -24.73
N LEU A 286 30.24 4.55 -25.09
CA LEU A 286 28.99 3.98 -24.55
C LEU A 286 28.84 2.48 -24.84
N SER A 287 29.24 2.02 -26.02
CA SER A 287 29.16 0.60 -26.39
C SER A 287 30.10 -0.27 -25.53
N LYS A 288 31.33 0.19 -25.31
CA LYS A 288 32.33 -0.48 -24.46
C LYS A 288 31.89 -0.51 -23.00
N ILE A 289 31.35 0.60 -22.50
CA ILE A 289 30.79 0.70 -21.14
C ILE A 289 29.63 -0.28 -20.97
N ASN A 290 28.70 -0.35 -21.93
CA ASN A 290 27.58 -1.27 -21.87
C ASN A 290 28.03 -2.74 -21.90
N GLN A 291 29.04 -3.08 -22.71
CA GLN A 291 29.63 -4.43 -22.72
C GLN A 291 30.28 -4.78 -21.38
N TYR A 292 31.07 -3.87 -20.80
CA TYR A 292 31.69 -4.05 -19.49
C TYR A 292 30.64 -4.26 -18.39
N LEU A 293 29.60 -3.42 -18.36
CA LEU A 293 28.55 -3.52 -17.36
C LEU A 293 27.74 -4.81 -17.52
N GLN A 294 27.54 -5.31 -18.74
CA GLN A 294 26.89 -6.60 -18.97
C GLN A 294 27.72 -7.78 -18.45
N SER A 295 29.05 -7.73 -18.52
CA SER A 295 29.92 -8.81 -18.04
C SER A 295 30.19 -8.76 -16.54
N PHE A 296 30.41 -7.58 -15.96
CA PHE A 296 30.86 -7.44 -14.57
C PHE A 296 29.74 -7.08 -13.58
N VAL A 297 28.70 -6.35 -14.01
CA VAL A 297 27.60 -5.91 -13.13
C VAL A 297 26.25 -6.15 -13.84
N PRO A 298 25.84 -7.42 -14.04
CA PRO A 298 24.59 -7.73 -14.74
C PRO A 298 23.37 -7.18 -14.00
N LEU A 299 22.36 -6.74 -14.75
CA LEU A 299 21.10 -6.30 -14.17
C LEU A 299 20.32 -7.50 -13.62
N PRO A 300 19.60 -7.33 -12.49
CA PRO A 300 18.65 -8.32 -12.01
C PRO A 300 17.61 -8.64 -13.08
N GLY A 301 17.14 -9.89 -13.13
CA GLY A 301 16.12 -10.30 -14.12
C GLY A 301 14.84 -9.45 -14.09
N GLU A 302 14.48 -8.93 -12.92
CA GLU A 302 13.37 -7.99 -12.68
C GLU A 302 13.47 -6.73 -13.57
N LEU A 303 14.70 -6.25 -13.86
CA LEU A 303 14.96 -5.03 -14.62
C LEU A 303 15.33 -5.25 -16.10
N SER A 304 15.05 -6.42 -16.66
CA SER A 304 15.33 -6.72 -18.08
C SER A 304 14.66 -5.75 -19.07
N HIS A 305 13.60 -5.06 -18.63
CA HIS A 305 12.87 -4.08 -19.42
C HIS A 305 13.57 -2.71 -19.49
N ILE A 306 14.49 -2.40 -18.58
CA ILE A 306 15.19 -1.12 -18.49
C ILE A 306 16.33 -1.07 -19.52
N LYS A 307 16.42 0.03 -20.27
CA LYS A 307 17.57 0.27 -21.15
C LYS A 307 18.76 0.77 -20.32
N ARG A 308 19.93 0.13 -20.37
CA ARG A 308 21.13 0.57 -19.61
C ARG A 308 21.54 2.03 -19.88
N ILE A 309 21.35 2.49 -21.11
CA ILE A 309 21.72 3.84 -21.56
C ILE A 309 20.43 4.66 -21.66
N ASP A 310 20.43 5.85 -21.06
CA ASP A 310 19.34 6.79 -21.18
C ASP A 310 19.40 7.52 -22.52
N SER A 311 18.65 7.05 -23.51
CA SER A 311 18.56 7.70 -24.83
C SER A 311 17.61 8.90 -24.85
N CYS A 312 16.87 9.18 -23.77
CA CYS A 312 15.79 10.17 -23.77
C CYS A 312 16.24 11.53 -23.23
N ARG A 313 17.27 11.57 -22.39
CA ARG A 313 17.75 12.80 -21.77
C ARG A 313 19.11 13.19 -22.34
N SER A 314 19.25 14.47 -22.69
CA SER A 314 20.54 15.10 -22.93
C SER A 314 20.72 16.24 -21.93
N TYR A 315 21.58 16.07 -20.92
CA TYR A 315 21.92 17.14 -19.99
C TYR A 315 23.12 17.93 -20.52
N GLU A 316 23.19 19.21 -20.15
CA GLU A 316 24.17 20.23 -20.54
C GLU A 316 25.43 19.65 -21.22
N SER A 317 25.64 19.98 -22.50
CA SER A 317 26.76 19.49 -23.34
C SER A 317 26.79 17.97 -23.62
N LYS A 318 25.71 17.39 -24.17
CA LYS A 318 25.67 16.01 -24.70
C LYS A 318 26.07 14.90 -23.70
N SER A 319 25.81 15.11 -22.41
CA SER A 319 26.00 14.03 -21.43
C SER A 319 24.83 13.04 -21.47
N THR A 320 25.15 11.75 -21.55
CA THR A 320 24.20 10.62 -21.53
C THR A 320 24.37 9.87 -20.22
N TYR A 321 23.27 9.54 -19.54
CA TYR A 321 23.33 8.77 -18.31
C TYR A 321 23.35 7.26 -18.57
N VAL A 322 24.20 6.55 -17.83
CA VAL A 322 24.29 5.09 -17.84
C VAL A 322 23.94 4.55 -16.47
N PHE A 323 23.00 3.61 -16.43
CA PHE A 323 22.57 2.96 -15.19
C PHE A 323 23.57 1.88 -14.75
N LEU A 324 24.02 1.96 -13.50
CA LEU A 324 24.92 0.98 -12.90
C LEU A 324 24.12 -0.19 -12.29
N GLN A 325 23.43 0.09 -11.17
CA GLN A 325 22.70 -0.92 -10.41
C GLN A 325 21.70 -0.29 -9.42
N ILE A 326 20.72 -1.08 -8.98
CA ILE A 326 19.76 -0.71 -7.92
C ILE A 326 20.49 -0.50 -6.59
N ALA A 327 20.10 0.51 -5.82
CA ALA A 327 20.57 0.72 -4.47
C ALA A 327 19.95 -0.32 -3.53
N LYS A 328 20.79 -1.07 -2.84
CA LYS A 328 20.40 -2.10 -1.86
C LYS A 328 21.34 -2.03 -0.68
N SER A 329 20.99 -2.67 0.43
CA SER A 329 21.91 -2.85 1.56
C SER A 329 23.24 -3.51 1.16
N SER A 330 23.24 -4.32 0.09
CA SER A 330 24.43 -4.95 -0.49
C SER A 330 25.14 -4.15 -1.59
N TYR A 331 24.58 -3.03 -2.04
CA TYR A 331 25.17 -2.19 -3.10
C TYR A 331 24.91 -0.71 -2.79
N THR A 332 25.84 -0.14 -2.05
CA THR A 332 25.82 1.22 -1.49
C THR A 332 26.57 2.21 -2.39
N TRP A 333 26.58 3.49 -2.01
CA TRP A 333 27.37 4.51 -2.69
C TRP A 333 28.86 4.14 -2.83
N LEU A 334 29.45 3.50 -1.81
CA LEU A 334 30.86 3.08 -1.82
C LEU A 334 31.12 2.04 -2.92
N ASP A 335 30.24 1.05 -3.05
CA ASP A 335 30.33 -0.01 -4.06
C ASP A 335 30.12 0.56 -5.47
N ALA A 336 29.19 1.51 -5.61
CA ALA A 336 28.99 2.25 -6.86
C ALA A 336 30.23 3.05 -7.28
N ASN A 337 30.97 3.61 -6.32
CA ASN A 337 32.21 4.33 -6.60
C ASN A 337 33.37 3.37 -6.95
N GLU A 338 33.46 2.21 -6.30
CA GLU A 338 34.47 1.19 -6.60
C GLU A 338 34.28 0.57 -8.00
N THR A 339 33.03 0.30 -8.38
CA THR A 339 32.69 -0.15 -9.74
C THR A 339 33.01 0.90 -10.79
N LEU A 340 32.76 2.19 -10.51
CA LEU A 340 33.12 3.30 -11.38
C LEU A 340 34.64 3.39 -11.58
N LYS A 341 35.42 3.33 -10.50
CA LYS A 341 36.90 3.32 -10.56
C LYS A 341 37.42 2.16 -11.40
N SER A 342 36.94 0.94 -11.10
CA SER A 342 37.32 -0.27 -11.83
C SER A 342 37.01 -0.15 -13.33
N MET A 343 35.86 0.42 -13.68
CA MET A 343 35.46 0.66 -15.06
C MET A 343 36.35 1.69 -15.76
N VAL A 344 36.68 2.81 -15.09
CA VAL A 344 37.55 3.85 -15.63
C VAL A 344 38.96 3.33 -15.86
N ASP A 345 39.49 2.55 -14.92
CA ASP A 345 40.85 1.98 -14.99
C ASP A 345 40.97 0.95 -16.12
N LEU A 346 40.00 0.03 -16.23
CA LEU A 346 40.02 -1.02 -17.26
C LEU A 346 39.77 -0.49 -18.67
N LEU A 347 38.93 0.52 -18.82
CA LEU A 347 38.59 1.10 -20.13
C LEU A 347 39.49 2.31 -20.49
N GLN A 348 40.41 2.72 -19.61
CA GLN A 348 41.34 3.85 -19.77
C GLN A 348 40.64 5.14 -20.22
N LEU A 349 39.50 5.44 -19.61
CA LEU A 349 38.57 6.46 -20.14
C LEU A 349 38.96 7.89 -19.80
N ASN A 350 39.83 8.13 -18.81
CA ASN A 350 40.24 9.46 -18.41
C ASN A 350 41.68 9.74 -18.85
N SER A 351 41.86 10.78 -19.67
CA SER A 351 43.17 11.39 -19.98
C SER A 351 43.21 12.79 -19.39
N SER A 352 44.39 13.29 -19.06
CA SER A 352 44.62 14.49 -18.22
C SER A 352 43.94 15.80 -18.68
N ASN A 353 43.38 15.86 -19.90
CA ASN A 353 42.78 17.07 -20.46
C ASN A 353 41.29 16.97 -20.84
N HIS A 354 40.65 15.79 -20.76
CA HIS A 354 39.22 15.62 -21.07
C HIS A 354 38.55 14.63 -20.11
N GLN A 355 37.56 15.11 -19.33
CA GLN A 355 36.70 14.25 -18.49
C GLN A 355 35.60 13.65 -19.36
N PHE A 356 35.71 12.36 -19.65
CA PHE A 356 34.74 11.63 -20.45
C PHE A 356 33.60 11.03 -19.61
N ILE A 357 33.81 10.88 -18.30
CA ILE A 357 32.86 10.33 -17.33
C ILE A 357 32.92 11.16 -16.03
N SER A 358 31.76 11.37 -15.39
CA SER A 358 31.68 11.95 -14.04
C SER A 358 32.51 11.17 -13.02
N THR A 359 33.16 11.88 -12.10
CA THR A 359 33.98 11.28 -11.04
C THR A 359 33.17 10.70 -9.88
N SER A 360 31.86 10.94 -9.83
CA SER A 360 30.96 10.43 -8.79
C SER A 360 29.69 9.80 -9.38
N PRO A 361 29.14 8.76 -8.73
CA PRO A 361 27.84 8.20 -9.09
C PRO A 361 26.73 9.19 -8.73
N THR A 362 25.75 9.35 -9.63
CA THR A 362 24.58 10.20 -9.45
C THR A 362 23.37 9.36 -9.01
N PRO A 363 22.58 9.82 -8.02
CA PRO A 363 21.40 9.10 -7.55
C PRO A 363 20.26 9.19 -8.57
N CYS A 364 19.58 8.06 -8.81
CA CYS A 364 18.42 7.98 -9.68
C CYS A 364 17.30 7.14 -9.07
N TRP A 365 16.08 7.37 -9.52
CA TRP A 365 14.89 6.59 -9.17
C TRP A 365 14.33 5.95 -10.43
N ILE A 366 14.28 4.63 -10.46
CA ILE A 366 13.91 3.86 -11.64
C ILE A 366 12.63 3.05 -11.41
N PRO A 367 11.81 2.80 -12.45
CA PRO A 367 10.63 1.94 -12.32
C PRO A 367 11.06 0.49 -12.06
N LEU A 368 10.50 -0.16 -11.04
CA LEU A 368 10.83 -1.57 -10.74
C LEU A 368 10.24 -2.56 -11.74
N HIS A 369 9.06 -2.24 -12.30
CA HIS A 369 8.29 -3.15 -13.15
C HIS A 369 8.25 -2.65 -14.60
N ALA A 370 8.15 -3.59 -15.55
CA ALA A 370 7.98 -3.27 -16.95
C ALA A 370 6.67 -2.49 -17.20
N PRO A 371 6.67 -1.51 -18.12
CA PRO A 371 5.45 -0.79 -18.47
C PRO A 371 4.45 -1.75 -19.12
N ILE A 372 3.21 -1.74 -18.65
CA ILE A 372 2.13 -2.59 -19.20
C ILE A 372 1.50 -1.91 -20.42
N THR A 373 1.36 -0.59 -20.36
CA THR A 373 0.74 0.23 -21.41
C THR A 373 1.70 1.31 -21.88
N ARG A 374 1.42 1.90 -23.05
CA ARG A 374 2.14 3.06 -23.58
C ARG A 374 2.04 4.26 -22.65
N LYS A 375 0.91 4.41 -21.96
CA LYS A 375 0.74 5.42 -20.90
C LYS A 375 1.77 5.23 -19.79
N HIS A 376 2.01 3.99 -19.34
CA HIS A 376 3.05 3.70 -18.35
C HIS A 376 4.45 3.94 -18.89
N GLN A 377 4.74 3.55 -20.13
CA GLN A 377 6.06 3.77 -20.72
C GLN A 377 6.42 5.26 -20.74
N LEU A 378 5.47 6.12 -21.14
CA LEU A 378 5.63 7.58 -21.11
C LEU A 378 5.77 8.12 -19.67
N LEU A 379 5.03 7.54 -18.73
CA LEU A 379 5.10 7.89 -17.32
C LEU A 379 6.44 7.48 -16.68
N TYR A 380 7.07 6.42 -17.17
CA TYR A 380 8.36 5.92 -16.69
C TYR A 380 9.55 6.65 -17.32
N SER A 381 9.44 7.07 -18.59
CA SER A 381 10.48 7.86 -19.25
C SER A 381 10.48 9.33 -18.80
N PHE A 382 9.36 9.82 -18.26
CA PHE A 382 9.13 11.23 -17.89
C PHE A 382 9.50 12.24 -19.00
N SER A 383 9.26 11.88 -20.25
CA SER A 383 9.73 12.58 -21.46
C SER A 383 8.93 13.82 -21.87
N ASN A 384 8.09 14.40 -21.00
CA ASN A 384 7.29 15.60 -21.34
C ASN A 384 7.99 16.88 -20.87
N GLU A 385 8.31 17.79 -21.80
CA GLU A 385 8.98 19.10 -21.59
C GLU A 385 8.33 20.01 -20.52
N SER A 386 7.03 19.86 -20.24
CA SER A 386 6.35 20.63 -19.18
C SER A 386 6.72 20.16 -17.78
N GLN A 387 7.20 18.92 -17.64
CA GLN A 387 7.73 18.37 -16.41
C GLN A 387 9.24 18.61 -16.29
N GLU A 388 9.99 18.77 -17.40
CA GLU A 388 11.44 19.08 -17.43
C GLU A 388 11.82 20.30 -16.57
N LYS A 389 10.93 21.29 -16.48
CA LYS A 389 11.08 22.46 -15.58
C LYS A 389 10.95 22.14 -14.08
N ARG A 390 10.47 20.96 -13.68
CA ARG A 390 10.51 20.45 -12.29
C ARG A 390 11.79 19.66 -11.98
N PHE A 391 12.58 19.25 -12.98
CA PHE A 391 13.80 18.46 -12.75
C PHE A 391 14.96 19.33 -12.26
N SER A 392 14.90 20.64 -12.50
CA SER A 392 15.79 21.62 -11.87
C SER A 392 15.43 21.93 -10.41
N SER A 393 14.31 21.43 -9.87
CA SER A 393 13.86 21.75 -8.50
C SER A 393 14.09 20.65 -7.47
N PHE A 394 14.28 19.38 -7.85
CA PHE A 394 14.56 18.30 -6.89
C PHE A 394 16.06 18.07 -6.78
N LYS A 395 16.65 18.81 -5.84
CA LYS A 395 18.02 18.58 -5.40
C LYS A 395 18.01 17.71 -4.16
N ASN A 396 19.00 16.84 -4.03
CA ASN A 396 19.22 16.11 -2.78
C ASN A 396 19.71 17.08 -1.69
N SER A 397 19.88 16.57 -0.47
CA SER A 397 20.45 17.36 0.64
C SER A 397 21.81 18.01 0.33
N LEU A 398 22.57 17.44 -0.61
CA LEU A 398 23.87 17.94 -1.07
C LEU A 398 23.77 18.91 -2.27
N ASN A 399 22.56 19.35 -2.62
CA ASN A 399 22.27 20.21 -3.77
C ASN A 399 22.57 19.60 -5.17
N GLU A 400 22.76 18.29 -5.26
CA GLU A 400 22.97 17.56 -6.52
C GLU A 400 21.63 17.14 -7.16
N PRO A 401 21.55 17.04 -8.51
CA PRO A 401 20.33 16.67 -9.20
C PRO A 401 19.97 15.19 -9.00
N ILE A 402 18.71 14.92 -8.66
CA ILE A 402 18.17 13.55 -8.59
C ILE A 402 17.48 13.21 -9.92
N ILE A 403 17.88 12.10 -10.55
CA ILE A 403 17.28 11.66 -11.80
C ILE A 403 16.02 10.82 -11.52
N LEU A 404 14.86 11.26 -12.02
CA LEU A 404 13.60 10.53 -11.85
C LEU A 404 13.16 9.83 -13.13
N GLY A 405 12.85 8.54 -13.02
CA GLY A 405 12.42 7.68 -14.12
C GLY A 405 13.56 7.16 -14.98
N TRP A 406 13.21 6.26 -15.90
CA TRP A 406 14.16 5.66 -16.82
C TRP A 406 13.48 5.16 -18.11
N PRO A 407 14.13 5.23 -19.28
CA PRO A 407 13.59 4.64 -20.50
C PRO A 407 13.46 3.12 -20.39
N SER A 408 12.25 2.64 -20.69
CA SER A 408 11.88 1.23 -20.63
C SER A 408 11.40 0.73 -21.98
N THR A 409 11.58 -0.58 -22.20
CA THR A 409 11.05 -1.30 -23.37
C THR A 409 9.62 -1.72 -23.09
N LEU A 410 8.70 -1.35 -23.98
CA LEU A 410 7.31 -1.76 -23.93
C LEU A 410 7.10 -2.97 -24.84
N ARG A 411 6.56 -4.05 -24.27
CA ARG A 411 6.00 -5.17 -25.03
C ARG A 411 4.49 -4.96 -25.10
N ALA A 412 4.05 -4.18 -26.07
CA ALA A 412 2.64 -3.76 -26.16
C ALA A 412 1.72 -4.96 -26.48
N CYS A 413 0.61 -5.05 -25.76
CA CYS A 413 -0.50 -5.93 -26.10
C CYS A 413 -1.60 -5.09 -26.76
N PRO A 414 -1.89 -5.27 -28.06
CA PRO A 414 -2.83 -4.41 -28.78
C PRO A 414 -4.25 -4.46 -28.18
N GLU A 415 -4.71 -5.65 -27.77
CA GLU A 415 -6.04 -5.81 -27.15
C GLU A 415 -6.19 -4.99 -25.85
N LEU A 416 -5.13 -4.92 -25.04
CA LEU A 416 -5.16 -4.17 -23.79
C LEU A 416 -5.17 -2.66 -24.05
N GLU A 417 -4.41 -2.20 -25.05
CA GLU A 417 -4.39 -0.79 -25.46
C GLU A 417 -5.77 -0.35 -25.97
N GLU A 418 -6.45 -1.19 -26.75
CA GLU A 418 -7.83 -0.93 -27.18
C GLU A 418 -8.78 -0.79 -25.99
N LEU A 419 -8.67 -1.69 -24.99
CA LEU A 419 -9.49 -1.64 -23.78
C LEU A 419 -9.22 -0.39 -22.93
N VAL A 420 -7.96 0.05 -22.82
CA VAL A 420 -7.57 1.28 -22.10
C VAL A 420 -8.17 2.54 -22.72
N ASN A 421 -8.46 2.49 -24.03
CA ASN A 421 -9.05 3.60 -24.78
C ASN A 421 -10.59 3.60 -24.80
N VAL A 422 -11.23 2.54 -24.32
CA VAL A 422 -12.71 2.47 -24.18
C VAL A 422 -13.20 3.63 -23.29
N GLY A 423 -14.18 4.39 -23.80
CA GLY A 423 -14.74 5.56 -23.13
C GLY A 423 -13.87 6.83 -23.20
N ARG A 424 -12.64 6.75 -23.74
CA ARG A 424 -11.73 7.90 -23.88
C ARG A 424 -11.56 8.36 -25.32
N SER A 425 -11.47 7.43 -26.27
CA SER A 425 -11.25 7.74 -27.68
C SER A 425 -11.99 6.75 -28.57
N LEU A 426 -12.99 7.24 -29.31
CA LEU A 426 -13.84 6.40 -30.19
C LEU A 426 -13.05 5.71 -31.30
N SER A 427 -12.04 6.38 -31.87
CA SER A 427 -11.23 5.86 -32.98
C SER A 427 -10.25 4.74 -32.59
N LEU A 428 -9.96 4.59 -31.29
CA LEU A 428 -9.01 3.61 -30.76
C LEU A 428 -9.67 2.60 -29.81
N SER A 429 -11.00 2.65 -29.69
CA SER A 429 -11.77 1.77 -28.81
C SER A 429 -12.07 0.43 -29.49
N CYS A 430 -12.30 -0.61 -28.68
CA CYS A 430 -12.62 -1.94 -29.17
C CYS A 430 -14.05 -2.11 -29.73
N PHE A 431 -14.87 -1.05 -29.77
CA PHE A 431 -16.27 -1.12 -30.18
C PHE A 431 -16.54 -0.30 -31.44
N SER A 432 -17.30 -0.87 -32.36
CA SER A 432 -17.86 -0.11 -33.49
C SER A 432 -19.03 0.78 -33.06
N GLU A 433 -19.31 1.86 -33.82
CA GLU A 433 -20.47 2.73 -33.53
C GLU A 433 -21.81 1.96 -33.52
N LEU A 434 -21.93 0.93 -34.36
CA LEU A 434 -23.13 0.10 -34.44
C LEU A 434 -23.29 -0.77 -33.19
N GLU A 435 -22.20 -1.33 -32.66
CA GLU A 435 -22.22 -2.07 -31.40
C GLU A 435 -22.52 -1.16 -30.21
N LEU A 436 -21.95 0.05 -30.14
CA LEU A 436 -22.26 1.00 -29.08
C LEU A 436 -23.75 1.37 -29.05
N LYS A 437 -24.40 1.48 -30.21
CA LYS A 437 -25.86 1.68 -30.30
C LYS A 437 -26.62 0.48 -29.74
N LYS A 438 -26.22 -0.75 -30.08
CA LYS A 438 -26.81 -1.99 -29.54
C LYS A 438 -26.65 -2.06 -28.02
N HIS A 439 -25.44 -1.86 -27.51
CA HIS A 439 -25.16 -1.88 -26.07
C HIS A 439 -25.97 -0.80 -25.32
N SER A 440 -26.09 0.41 -25.87
CA SER A 440 -26.89 1.49 -25.28
C SER A 440 -28.39 1.14 -25.22
N LEU A 441 -28.91 0.39 -26.19
CA LEU A 441 -30.30 -0.08 -26.17
C LEU A 441 -30.53 -1.08 -25.03
N TRP A 442 -29.62 -2.03 -24.85
CA TRP A 442 -29.70 -3.00 -23.77
C TRP A 442 -29.54 -2.36 -22.39
N LEU A 443 -28.61 -1.42 -22.22
CA LEU A 443 -28.45 -0.65 -20.97
C LEU A 443 -29.71 0.15 -20.62
N LYS A 444 -30.37 0.77 -21.63
CA LYS A 444 -31.67 1.43 -21.45
C LYS A 444 -32.72 0.45 -20.94
N ARG A 445 -32.84 -0.71 -21.60
CA ARG A 445 -33.83 -1.73 -21.25
C ARG A 445 -33.64 -2.26 -19.83
N VAL A 446 -32.40 -2.58 -19.44
CA VAL A 446 -32.09 -3.03 -18.07
C VAL A 446 -32.40 -1.95 -17.03
N SER A 447 -32.05 -0.69 -17.31
CA SER A 447 -32.37 0.43 -16.42
C SER A 447 -33.88 0.63 -16.26
N THR A 448 -34.66 0.49 -17.33
CA THR A 448 -36.13 0.56 -17.27
C THR A 448 -36.72 -0.58 -16.44
N LEU A 449 -36.25 -1.83 -16.62
CA LEU A 449 -36.72 -2.97 -15.82
C LEU A 449 -36.47 -2.78 -14.32
N SER A 450 -35.28 -2.29 -13.96
CA SER A 450 -34.93 -1.98 -12.57
C SER A 450 -35.86 -0.90 -11.98
N LYS A 451 -36.15 0.17 -12.73
CA LYS A 451 -37.06 1.23 -12.27
C LYS A 451 -38.50 0.76 -12.09
N GLN A 452 -39.02 -0.04 -13.03
CA GLN A 452 -40.38 -0.59 -12.93
C GLN A 452 -40.54 -1.44 -11.66
N VAL A 453 -39.54 -2.25 -11.32
CA VAL A 453 -39.57 -3.06 -10.10
C VAL A 453 -39.44 -2.20 -8.85
N GLN A 454 -38.61 -1.15 -8.90
CA GLN A 454 -38.47 -0.20 -7.79
C GLN A 454 -39.78 0.52 -7.47
N GLU A 455 -40.58 0.87 -8.48
CA GLU A 455 -41.90 1.50 -8.32
C GLU A 455 -42.96 0.53 -7.78
N LEU A 456 -42.78 -0.78 -7.98
CA LEU A 456 -43.70 -1.82 -7.50
C LEU A 456 -43.37 -2.29 -6.07
N SER A 457 -42.12 -2.14 -5.62
CA SER A 457 -41.67 -2.56 -4.30
C SER A 457 -41.83 -1.43 -3.28
N ASP A 458 -42.96 -1.38 -2.57
CA ASP A 458 -43.16 -0.44 -1.45
C ASP A 458 -42.29 -0.77 -0.22
N ILE A 459 -41.66 -1.95 -0.18
CA ILE A 459 -40.88 -2.45 0.96
C ILE A 459 -39.64 -3.23 0.46
N HIS A 460 -38.44 -2.71 0.79
CA HIS A 460 -37.10 -3.33 0.82
C HIS A 460 -36.77 -4.41 -0.24
N PRO A 461 -36.25 -4.05 -1.43
CA PRO A 461 -35.82 -5.04 -2.42
C PRO A 461 -34.58 -5.81 -1.95
N GLN A 462 -34.58 -7.14 -2.11
CA GLN A 462 -33.38 -7.97 -1.88
C GLN A 462 -32.37 -7.77 -3.02
N SER A 463 -31.62 -6.67 -2.92
CA SER A 463 -30.66 -6.24 -3.93
C SER A 463 -29.23 -6.69 -3.60
N CYS A 464 -28.34 -6.62 -4.59
CA CYS A 464 -26.91 -6.81 -4.36
C CYS A 464 -26.30 -5.76 -3.41
N ALA A 465 -26.99 -4.64 -3.17
CA ALA A 465 -26.62 -3.59 -2.21
C ALA A 465 -27.27 -3.76 -0.83
N GLY A 466 -27.93 -4.90 -0.58
CA GLY A 466 -28.63 -5.17 0.67
C GLY A 466 -30.08 -4.68 0.68
N VAL A 467 -30.66 -4.64 1.88
CA VAL A 467 -32.09 -4.46 2.17
C VAL A 467 -32.60 -3.06 1.78
N ASP A 468 -31.73 -2.05 1.84
CA ASP A 468 -32.05 -0.65 1.48
C ASP A 468 -31.51 -0.25 0.08
N GLY A 469 -30.99 -1.22 -0.67
CA GLY A 469 -30.40 -0.97 -1.98
C GLY A 469 -31.44 -0.82 -3.10
N PRO A 470 -31.05 -0.34 -4.30
CA PRO A 470 -31.97 -0.21 -5.42
C PRO A 470 -32.29 -1.59 -6.04
N ALA A 471 -33.49 -1.73 -6.61
CA ALA A 471 -33.90 -2.93 -7.34
C ALA A 471 -32.89 -3.26 -8.46
N CYS A 472 -32.43 -4.51 -8.52
CA CYS A 472 -31.45 -4.97 -9.49
C CYS A 472 -32.14 -5.69 -10.66
N ALA A 473 -31.69 -5.44 -11.89
CA ALA A 473 -32.15 -6.12 -13.08
C ALA A 473 -30.95 -6.62 -13.90
N VAL A 474 -31.13 -7.78 -14.53
CA VAL A 474 -30.12 -8.45 -15.35
C VAL A 474 -30.75 -8.94 -16.64
N ILE A 475 -30.10 -8.71 -17.77
CA ILE A 475 -30.46 -9.31 -19.06
C ILE A 475 -29.24 -10.04 -19.61
N ILE A 476 -29.42 -11.30 -20.00
CA ILE A 476 -28.41 -12.10 -20.71
C ILE A 476 -28.80 -12.15 -22.19
N VAL A 477 -27.89 -11.72 -23.05
CA VAL A 477 -28.12 -11.53 -24.48
C VAL A 477 -27.15 -12.39 -25.27
N ASP A 478 -27.65 -13.02 -26.33
CA ASP A 478 -26.80 -13.60 -27.35
C ASP A 478 -26.34 -12.51 -28.33
N PRO A 479 -25.03 -12.22 -28.41
CA PRO A 479 -24.50 -11.14 -29.24
C PRO A 479 -24.67 -11.38 -30.76
N GLU A 480 -24.73 -12.63 -31.20
CA GLU A 480 -24.82 -12.97 -32.63
C GLU A 480 -26.24 -12.71 -33.14
N SER A 481 -27.25 -13.22 -32.44
CA SER A 481 -28.66 -12.97 -32.74
C SER A 481 -29.17 -11.60 -32.26
N ASN A 482 -28.48 -10.97 -31.30
CA ASN A 482 -28.90 -9.74 -30.62
C ASN A 482 -30.30 -9.88 -30.00
N ILE A 483 -30.57 -11.04 -29.38
CA ILE A 483 -31.83 -11.37 -28.70
C ILE A 483 -31.55 -11.63 -27.21
N ALA A 484 -32.44 -11.14 -26.34
CA ALA A 484 -32.39 -11.45 -24.92
C ALA A 484 -32.81 -12.91 -24.70
N LEU A 485 -31.92 -13.71 -24.13
CA LEU A 485 -32.20 -15.09 -23.72
C LEU A 485 -33.06 -15.10 -22.47
N VAL A 486 -32.68 -14.28 -21.49
CA VAL A 486 -33.32 -14.20 -20.17
C VAL A 486 -33.29 -12.76 -19.68
N GLU A 487 -34.39 -12.35 -19.06
CA GLU A 487 -34.50 -11.14 -18.25
C GLU A 487 -34.86 -11.55 -16.83
N SER A 488 -34.20 -10.97 -15.83
CA SER A 488 -34.48 -11.27 -14.43
C SER A 488 -34.31 -10.02 -13.59
N THR A 489 -35.14 -9.92 -12.55
CA THR A 489 -35.15 -8.79 -11.62
C THR A 489 -35.13 -9.30 -10.19
N THR A 490 -34.88 -8.39 -9.24
CA THR A 490 -35.04 -8.71 -7.82
C THR A 490 -36.48 -9.14 -7.55
N PRO A 491 -36.69 -10.22 -6.77
CA PRO A 491 -38.01 -10.70 -6.44
C PRO A 491 -38.73 -9.69 -5.54
N THR A 492 -40.00 -9.42 -5.86
CA THR A 492 -40.90 -8.60 -5.02
C THR A 492 -41.65 -9.52 -4.07
N ILE A 493 -41.66 -9.17 -2.77
CA ILE A 493 -42.08 -9.99 -1.62
C ILE A 493 -43.18 -11.02 -1.92
N THR A 494 -42.80 -12.30 -1.88
CA THR A 494 -43.65 -13.48 -1.66
C THR A 494 -43.07 -14.26 -0.47
N SER A 495 -43.86 -15.07 0.23
CA SER A 495 -43.45 -15.76 1.49
C SER A 495 -42.25 -16.71 1.37
N ASP A 496 -41.82 -17.03 0.14
CA ASP A 496 -40.89 -18.13 -0.14
C ASP A 496 -39.51 -17.67 -0.68
N ILE A 497 -39.15 -16.38 -0.52
CA ILE A 497 -37.92 -15.83 -1.11
C ILE A 497 -36.70 -16.08 -0.22
N SER A 498 -35.64 -16.64 -0.82
CA SER A 498 -34.33 -16.81 -0.18
C SER A 498 -33.50 -15.54 -0.28
N TRP A 499 -32.67 -15.28 0.74
CA TRP A 499 -31.70 -14.17 0.75
C TRP A 499 -30.64 -14.29 -0.36
N LEU A 500 -30.57 -15.45 -1.02
CA LEU A 500 -29.67 -15.72 -2.14
C LEU A 500 -30.33 -15.43 -3.50
N ASP A 501 -31.62 -15.10 -3.57
CA ASP A 501 -32.36 -14.94 -4.83
C ASP A 501 -32.11 -13.58 -5.51
N HIS A 502 -30.83 -13.26 -5.71
CA HIS A 502 -30.41 -12.08 -6.44
C HIS A 502 -30.73 -12.23 -7.94
N ALA A 503 -31.03 -11.12 -8.61
CA ALA A 503 -31.38 -11.08 -10.03
C ALA A 503 -30.36 -11.82 -10.93
N ALA A 504 -29.08 -11.79 -10.59
CA ALA A 504 -28.01 -12.50 -11.33
C ALA A 504 -28.13 -14.03 -11.22
N LEU A 505 -28.39 -14.54 -10.01
CA LEU A 505 -28.55 -15.98 -9.76
C LEU A 505 -29.82 -16.51 -10.40
N LEU A 506 -30.91 -15.72 -10.31
CA LEU A 506 -32.16 -16.02 -11.01
C LEU A 506 -31.96 -16.07 -12.53
N ALA A 507 -31.20 -15.13 -13.11
CA ALA A 507 -30.90 -15.11 -14.53
C ALA A 507 -30.13 -16.35 -14.97
N VAL A 508 -29.06 -16.72 -14.24
CA VAL A 508 -28.26 -17.92 -14.52
C VAL A 508 -29.10 -19.20 -14.41
N SER A 509 -29.93 -19.30 -13.37
CA SER A 509 -30.84 -20.43 -13.17
C SER A 509 -31.86 -20.55 -14.31
N ALA A 510 -32.41 -19.43 -14.77
CA ALA A 510 -33.33 -19.39 -15.90
C ALA A 510 -32.64 -19.78 -17.22
N VAL A 511 -31.39 -19.37 -17.46
CA VAL A 511 -30.63 -19.82 -18.64
C VAL A 511 -30.44 -21.33 -18.63
N ALA A 512 -30.09 -21.91 -17.47
CA ALA A 512 -29.94 -23.36 -17.33
C ALA A 512 -31.26 -24.10 -17.63
N LYS A 513 -32.40 -23.61 -17.12
CA LYS A 513 -33.73 -24.18 -17.39
C LYS A 513 -34.12 -24.08 -18.87
N LEU A 514 -33.88 -22.93 -19.50
CA LEU A 514 -34.15 -22.76 -20.94
C LEU A 514 -33.37 -23.75 -21.80
N LYS A 515 -32.09 -23.97 -21.48
CA LYS A 515 -31.24 -24.92 -22.20
C LYS A 515 -31.67 -26.37 -22.02
N GLN A 516 -32.14 -26.75 -20.83
CA GLN A 516 -32.72 -28.08 -20.61
C GLN A 516 -33.98 -28.31 -21.45
N ASN A 517 -34.84 -27.29 -21.59
CA ASN A 517 -36.12 -27.43 -22.28
C ASN A 517 -36.01 -27.33 -23.82
N THR A 518 -34.99 -26.65 -24.35
CA THR A 518 -34.89 -26.36 -25.80
C THR A 518 -34.13 -27.41 -26.61
N GLY A 519 -33.60 -28.47 -25.99
CA GLY A 519 -33.22 -29.76 -26.58
C GLY A 519 -32.14 -29.79 -27.67
N ASN A 520 -32.21 -28.94 -28.70
CA ASN A 520 -31.36 -28.97 -29.90
C ASN A 520 -30.92 -27.58 -30.43
N GLN A 521 -31.53 -26.45 -30.02
CA GLN A 521 -31.13 -25.13 -30.58
C GLN A 521 -29.88 -24.52 -29.93
N TYR A 522 -29.58 -24.90 -28.69
CA TYR A 522 -28.43 -24.40 -27.92
C TYR A 522 -27.62 -25.52 -27.25
N SER A 523 -27.78 -26.77 -27.70
CA SER A 523 -27.13 -27.96 -27.13
C SER A 523 -25.60 -27.87 -27.14
N ASP A 524 -25.05 -27.14 -28.11
CA ASP A 524 -23.60 -27.01 -28.31
C ASP A 524 -22.99 -25.86 -27.49
N SER A 525 -23.81 -24.97 -26.93
CA SER A 525 -23.36 -23.83 -26.14
C SER A 525 -23.21 -24.23 -24.67
N TYR A 526 -21.97 -24.25 -24.16
CA TYR A 526 -21.65 -24.61 -22.77
C TYR A 526 -21.98 -23.47 -21.79
N LEU A 527 -22.88 -23.68 -20.82
CA LEU A 527 -23.24 -22.68 -19.79
C LEU A 527 -23.64 -21.32 -20.39
N CYS A 528 -22.98 -20.22 -20.04
CA CYS A 528 -23.19 -18.89 -20.64
C CYS A 528 -22.05 -18.46 -21.57
N THR A 529 -21.28 -19.41 -22.14
CA THR A 529 -20.17 -19.08 -23.04
C THR A 529 -20.65 -18.34 -24.27
N GLY A 530 -19.97 -17.24 -24.60
CA GLY A 530 -20.31 -16.43 -25.77
C GLY A 530 -21.33 -15.32 -25.48
N PHE A 531 -22.08 -15.39 -24.39
CA PHE A 531 -23.13 -14.42 -24.08
C PHE A 531 -22.63 -13.17 -23.35
N ASP A 532 -23.33 -12.06 -23.57
CA ASP A 532 -23.10 -10.79 -22.89
C ASP A 532 -24.20 -10.56 -21.84
N ALA A 533 -23.81 -10.08 -20.66
CA ALA A 533 -24.75 -9.77 -19.58
C ALA A 533 -24.79 -8.25 -19.31
N TYR A 534 -25.99 -7.71 -19.11
CA TYR A 534 -26.24 -6.31 -18.81
C TYR A 534 -26.89 -6.17 -17.45
N PHE A 535 -26.34 -5.30 -16.61
CA PHE A 535 -26.70 -5.13 -15.21
C PHE A 535 -27.14 -3.69 -14.91
N SER A 536 -28.22 -3.50 -14.16
CA SER A 536 -28.62 -2.16 -13.68
C SER A 536 -27.68 -1.65 -12.60
N LEU A 537 -27.24 -2.54 -11.72
CA LEU A 537 -26.29 -2.33 -10.65
C LEU A 537 -25.25 -3.43 -10.71
N GLU A 538 -23.99 -3.08 -10.49
CA GLU A 538 -22.89 -4.04 -10.42
C GLU A 538 -23.19 -5.17 -9.40
N PRO A 539 -22.95 -6.43 -9.79
CA PRO A 539 -23.21 -7.56 -8.91
C PRO A 539 -22.29 -7.59 -7.70
N CYS A 540 -22.80 -8.10 -6.57
CA CYS A 540 -21.97 -8.42 -5.41
C CYS A 540 -21.04 -9.61 -5.69
N LEU A 541 -20.05 -9.86 -4.82
CA LEU A 541 -19.07 -10.95 -4.96
C LEU A 541 -19.69 -12.32 -5.28
N MET A 542 -20.77 -12.70 -4.59
CA MET A 542 -21.48 -13.96 -4.84
C MET A 542 -22.00 -14.05 -6.29
N CYS A 543 -22.67 -12.99 -6.75
CA CYS A 543 -23.23 -12.90 -8.09
C CYS A 543 -22.13 -12.85 -9.16
N GLY A 544 -21.04 -12.12 -8.90
CA GLY A 544 -19.87 -12.08 -9.77
C GLY A 544 -19.22 -13.47 -9.93
N MET A 545 -19.09 -14.21 -8.83
CA MET A 545 -18.55 -15.58 -8.85
C MET A 545 -19.47 -16.55 -9.59
N ALA A 546 -20.80 -16.38 -9.46
CA ALA A 546 -21.77 -17.17 -10.23
C ALA A 546 -21.61 -16.97 -11.75
N LEU A 547 -21.40 -15.73 -12.20
CA LEU A 547 -21.12 -15.44 -13.62
C LEU A 547 -19.81 -16.05 -14.10
N LEU A 548 -18.77 -16.02 -13.26
CA LEU A 548 -17.47 -16.63 -13.56
C LEU A 548 -17.60 -18.15 -13.76
N HIS A 549 -18.31 -18.84 -12.84
CA HIS A 549 -18.58 -20.26 -12.97
C HIS A 549 -19.38 -20.61 -14.22
N ASN A 550 -20.22 -19.69 -14.71
CA ASN A 550 -21.00 -19.86 -15.93
C ASN A 550 -20.28 -19.39 -17.20
N ARG A 551 -19.01 -19.00 -17.10
CA ARG A 551 -18.15 -18.59 -18.22
C ARG A 551 -18.74 -17.50 -19.11
N ILE A 552 -19.36 -16.49 -18.49
CA ILE A 552 -19.88 -15.32 -19.24
C ILE A 552 -18.77 -14.66 -20.06
N ARG A 553 -19.10 -14.09 -21.23
CA ARG A 553 -18.12 -13.47 -22.13
C ARG A 553 -17.80 -12.03 -21.73
N ARG A 554 -18.83 -11.19 -21.59
CA ARG A 554 -18.70 -9.76 -21.23
C ARG A 554 -19.82 -9.33 -20.32
N VAL A 555 -19.54 -8.36 -19.46
CA VAL A 555 -20.51 -7.76 -18.54
C VAL A 555 -20.52 -6.25 -18.69
N PHE A 556 -21.71 -5.65 -18.79
CA PHE A 556 -21.92 -4.21 -18.85
C PHE A 556 -22.79 -3.78 -17.68
N CYS A 557 -22.31 -2.85 -16.86
CA CYS A 557 -23.02 -2.34 -15.68
C CYS A 557 -23.44 -0.88 -15.89
N CYS A 558 -24.69 -0.53 -15.56
CA CYS A 558 -25.15 0.86 -15.58
C CYS A 558 -24.62 1.66 -14.37
N GLN A 559 -24.44 1.03 -13.22
CA GLN A 559 -24.00 1.65 -11.97
C GLN A 559 -23.02 0.75 -11.22
N LYS A 560 -22.03 1.33 -10.54
CA LYS A 560 -21.09 0.62 -9.65
C LYS A 560 -21.69 0.37 -8.27
N LEU A 561 -21.30 -0.74 -7.65
CA LEU A 561 -21.70 -1.09 -6.29
C LEU A 561 -20.61 -0.64 -5.31
N VAL A 562 -20.92 0.39 -4.51
CA VAL A 562 -19.99 0.93 -3.50
C VAL A 562 -19.84 -0.09 -2.37
N GLY A 563 -18.59 -0.42 -2.00
CA GLY A 563 -18.28 -1.34 -0.89
C GLY A 563 -18.17 -2.81 -1.30
N ASP A 564 -19.23 -3.39 -1.86
CA ASP A 564 -19.35 -4.86 -2.08
C ASP A 564 -19.37 -5.31 -3.55
N GLY A 565 -19.08 -4.42 -4.50
CA GLY A 565 -18.97 -4.72 -5.93
C GLY A 565 -17.91 -5.77 -6.25
N ALA A 566 -18.28 -6.75 -7.08
CA ALA A 566 -17.39 -7.83 -7.48
C ALA A 566 -16.28 -7.40 -8.45
N PHE A 567 -16.46 -6.30 -9.18
CA PHE A 567 -15.62 -5.93 -10.32
C PHE A 567 -14.88 -4.61 -10.10
N SER A 568 -15.49 -3.60 -9.47
CA SER A 568 -14.90 -2.28 -9.27
C SER A 568 -13.94 -2.22 -8.07
N ASN A 569 -14.17 -3.06 -7.06
CA ASN A 569 -13.47 -2.97 -5.76
C ASN A 569 -12.12 -3.69 -5.77
N THR A 570 -11.48 -3.83 -4.60
CA THR A 570 -10.13 -4.41 -4.46
C THR A 570 -10.01 -5.81 -5.08
N SER A 571 -11.07 -6.61 -5.01
CA SER A 571 -11.10 -8.01 -5.46
C SER A 571 -11.02 -8.20 -6.99
N ARG A 572 -11.58 -7.28 -7.80
CA ARG A 572 -11.71 -7.35 -9.28
C ARG A 572 -11.76 -8.77 -9.82
N LEU A 573 -12.81 -9.51 -9.45
CA LEU A 573 -12.89 -10.96 -9.64
C LEU A 573 -12.67 -11.41 -11.09
N HIS A 574 -13.07 -10.60 -12.07
CA HIS A 574 -12.97 -10.89 -13.50
C HIS A 574 -11.53 -10.92 -14.05
N VAL A 575 -10.55 -10.39 -13.31
CA VAL A 575 -9.12 -10.32 -13.70
C VAL A 575 -8.20 -11.08 -12.74
N GLN A 576 -8.75 -11.74 -11.73
CA GLN A 576 -7.96 -12.46 -10.73
C GLN A 576 -7.20 -13.64 -11.35
N GLU A 577 -5.87 -13.65 -11.22
CA GLU A 577 -5.00 -14.63 -11.90
C GLU A 577 -5.13 -16.05 -11.36
N GLN A 578 -5.51 -16.18 -10.08
CA GLN A 578 -5.73 -17.47 -9.41
C GLN A 578 -7.03 -18.16 -9.88
N LEU A 579 -7.89 -17.44 -10.61
CA LEU A 579 -9.14 -17.97 -11.15
C LEU A 579 -8.94 -18.33 -12.64
N ASN A 580 -9.52 -19.46 -13.04
CA ASN A 580 -9.28 -20.03 -14.36
C ASN A 580 -9.99 -19.30 -15.51
N HIS A 581 -11.10 -18.61 -15.24
CA HIS A 581 -11.90 -17.92 -16.26
C HIS A 581 -11.78 -16.40 -16.12
N ARG A 582 -11.58 -15.70 -17.24
CA ARG A 582 -11.46 -14.24 -17.31
C ARG A 582 -12.48 -13.70 -18.29
N PHE A 583 -13.08 -12.55 -17.97
CA PHE A 583 -14.08 -11.91 -18.82
C PHE A 583 -13.97 -10.40 -18.75
N ARG A 584 -14.50 -9.71 -19.76
CA ARG A 584 -14.38 -8.24 -19.88
C ARG A 584 -15.56 -7.57 -19.18
N VAL A 585 -15.29 -6.55 -18.37
CA VAL A 585 -16.32 -5.80 -17.64
C VAL A 585 -16.24 -4.32 -18.03
N PHE A 586 -17.40 -3.71 -18.27
CA PHE A 586 -17.54 -2.30 -18.63
C PHE A 586 -18.49 -1.62 -17.65
N SER A 587 -18.08 -0.49 -17.09
CA SER A 587 -18.86 0.25 -16.08
C SER A 587 -18.63 1.76 -16.22
N PRO A 588 -19.43 2.60 -15.54
CA PRO A 588 -19.17 4.05 -15.47
C PRO A 588 -17.74 4.36 -14.95
N PRO A 589 -17.14 5.52 -15.24
CA PRO A 589 -15.79 5.88 -14.81
C PRO A 589 -15.57 5.97 -13.29
#